data_AF-A0A836RED4-F1
#
_entry.id   AF-A0A836RED4-F1
#
_cell.length_a   1.000
_cell.length_b   1.000
_cell.length_c   1.000
_cell.angle_alpha   90.00
_cell.angle_beta   90.00
_cell.angle_gamma   90.00
#
_symmetry.space_group_name_H-M   'P 1'
#
loop_
_entity.id
_entity.type
_entity.pdbx_description
1 polymer ?
#
loop_
_entity_poly.entity_id
_entity_poly.type
_entity_poly.pdbx_seq_one_letter_code
_entity_poly.pdbx_strand_id
1 'polypeptide(L)'
;MDGFRAVFAPWLWCLTAASGLFNAAAVSAGEGDPLASLRLEHPRLLFTLTDQQRVEQLARRDELLARLIRQNTRNADRMLNERPVRYEIPDGKRLLGQSRRCIQRVAAMAMAYRLTGERRFAEGALKDMQIAAGFKDWNPRHFLDTAEMTTALAIGYDWLFDVLTAEQRELIRKAIIDLGLNPGLKVYAGGRWWTRAANNWNQVCNGGMILGALALAEEEPELARRVIRAALKSIPAGLGVYKPSGAYPEGPGYWQYGTSYTALTISAFRTALGHDFEISKTPGLDKTGLFRIHTIGPTGLYFNYADCGMNSRPAAAMFLLSQVFDRPLYAWW
;
A
#
# COMPACT_ATOMS: atom_id res chain seq x y z
N MET A 1 3.03 -15.44 -17.20
CA MET A 1 3.42 -14.59 -16.06
C MET A 1 3.15 -13.11 -16.39
N ASP A 2 1.95 -12.79 -16.88
CA ASP A 2 1.61 -11.46 -17.44
C ASP A 2 0.89 -10.53 -16.45
N GLY A 3 0.70 -10.96 -15.20
CA GLY A 3 -0.07 -10.23 -14.18
C GLY A 3 0.68 -9.13 -13.42
N PHE A 4 1.96 -8.86 -13.72
CA PHE A 4 2.75 -7.81 -13.06
C PHE A 4 2.72 -6.47 -13.82
N ARG A 5 1.88 -6.35 -14.86
CA ARG A 5 2.01 -5.31 -15.86
C ARG A 5 1.59 -3.87 -15.46
N ALA A 6 1.00 -3.60 -14.29
CA ALA A 6 0.45 -2.25 -14.01
C ALA A 6 0.32 -1.80 -12.53
N VAL A 7 1.04 -2.37 -11.56
CA VAL A 7 0.62 -2.23 -10.15
C VAL A 7 0.87 -0.86 -9.48
N PHE A 8 1.81 -0.01 -9.91
CA PHE A 8 2.21 1.14 -9.06
C PHE A 8 2.51 2.49 -9.74
N ALA A 9 2.11 2.72 -11.00
CA ALA A 9 2.81 3.73 -11.81
C ALA A 9 2.31 5.20 -11.81
N PRO A 10 1.05 5.59 -11.52
CA PRO A 10 0.68 7.04 -11.59
C PRO A 10 0.28 7.74 -10.28
N TRP A 11 -0.38 7.06 -9.32
CA TRP A 11 -1.06 7.74 -8.20
C TRP A 11 -0.19 7.99 -6.98
N LEU A 12 0.85 7.18 -6.73
CA LEU A 12 1.81 7.43 -5.63
C LEU A 12 2.65 8.69 -5.87
N TRP A 13 2.74 9.16 -7.11
CA TRP A 13 3.46 10.39 -7.47
C TRP A 13 2.76 11.64 -6.92
N CYS A 14 1.42 11.61 -6.80
CA CYS A 14 0.67 12.70 -6.18
C CYS A 14 0.89 12.73 -4.66
N LEU A 15 1.21 11.60 -4.02
CA LEU A 15 1.36 11.52 -2.55
C LEU A 15 2.63 12.19 -2.00
N THR A 16 3.62 12.48 -2.86
CA THR A 16 4.99 12.77 -2.41
C THR A 16 5.46 14.20 -2.70
N ALA A 17 4.70 15.02 -3.41
CA ALA A 17 4.99 16.46 -3.45
C ALA A 17 4.76 17.14 -2.07
N ALA A 18 4.17 16.42 -1.11
CA ALA A 18 3.56 16.98 0.09
C ALA A 18 4.26 16.77 1.44
N SER A 19 5.18 15.81 1.56
CA SER A 19 5.78 15.43 2.84
C SER A 19 6.83 16.45 3.31
N GLY A 20 6.54 17.17 4.40
CA GLY A 20 7.55 17.92 5.15
C GLY A 20 8.46 17.01 5.98
N LEU A 21 9.57 17.56 6.45
CA LEU A 21 10.48 16.92 7.41
C LEU A 21 9.69 16.45 8.64
N PHE A 22 9.51 15.15 8.79
CA PHE A 22 8.92 14.54 9.97
C PHE A 22 9.98 14.47 11.08
N ASN A 23 9.79 15.21 12.17
CA ASN A 23 10.52 14.96 13.42
C ASN A 23 10.05 13.63 14.00
N ALA A 24 10.91 12.61 13.94
CA ALA A 24 10.63 11.30 14.50
C ALA A 24 10.76 11.34 16.03
N ALA A 25 9.63 11.34 16.74
CA ALA A 25 9.63 10.89 18.12
C ALA A 25 9.81 9.35 18.14
N ALA A 26 10.79 8.86 18.90
CA ALA A 26 11.04 7.43 19.03
C ALA A 26 9.96 6.81 19.94
N VAL A 27 9.04 6.04 19.35
CA VAL A 27 8.14 5.14 20.09
C VAL A 27 8.53 3.72 19.69
N SER A 28 9.11 2.98 20.64
CA SER A 28 9.40 1.57 20.45
C SER A 28 8.09 0.76 20.49
N ALA A 29 8.09 -0.42 19.88
CA ALA A 29 6.91 -1.30 19.80
C ALA A 29 6.50 -1.96 21.14
N GLY A 30 6.78 -1.35 22.31
CA GLY A 30 6.55 -1.90 23.66
C GLY A 30 5.63 -1.08 24.56
N GLU A 31 4.65 -1.78 25.16
CA GLU A 31 3.70 -1.42 26.24
C GLU A 31 2.66 -0.31 26.03
N GLY A 32 2.90 0.65 25.14
CA GLY A 32 1.92 1.71 24.83
C GLY A 32 0.68 1.26 24.04
N ASP A 33 -0.34 2.11 23.99
CA ASP A 33 -1.42 1.98 23.01
C ASP A 33 -0.85 2.32 21.60
N PRO A 34 -0.81 1.37 20.64
CA PRO A 34 -0.28 1.64 19.30
C PRO A 34 -1.11 2.66 18.51
N LEU A 35 -2.28 3.07 19.01
CA LEU A 35 -3.15 4.08 18.39
C LEU A 35 -3.15 5.42 19.15
N ALA A 36 -2.26 5.62 20.13
CA ALA A 36 -2.30 6.81 21.00
C ALA A 36 -2.26 8.15 20.25
N SER A 37 -1.57 8.20 19.10
CA SER A 37 -1.43 9.40 18.26
C SER A 37 -2.24 9.34 16.96
N LEU A 38 -3.30 8.51 16.94
CA LEU A 38 -4.16 8.35 15.77
C LEU A 38 -4.79 9.69 15.36
N ARG A 39 -4.49 10.11 14.13
CA ARG A 39 -5.27 11.13 13.43
C ARG A 39 -6.67 10.57 13.20
N LEU A 40 -7.72 11.28 13.61
CA LEU A 40 -9.12 10.83 13.45
C LEU A 40 -9.76 11.30 12.14
N GLU A 41 -9.19 12.29 11.46
CA GLU A 41 -9.71 12.73 10.17
C GLU A 41 -9.33 11.75 9.05
N HIS A 42 -10.21 11.61 8.06
CA HIS A 42 -9.93 10.95 6.79
C HIS A 42 -9.74 11.98 5.66
N PRO A 43 -8.90 11.69 4.65
CA PRO A 43 -8.00 10.54 4.56
C PRO A 43 -6.79 10.69 5.48
N ARG A 44 -6.31 9.56 5.99
CA ARG A 44 -5.07 9.46 6.78
C ARG A 44 -4.12 8.39 6.31
N LEU A 45 -4.53 7.50 5.41
CA LEU A 45 -3.67 6.45 4.86
C LEU A 45 -2.95 6.98 3.63
N LEU A 46 -1.63 7.13 3.71
CA LEU A 46 -0.74 7.48 2.59
C LEU A 46 -0.93 8.90 2.01
N PHE A 47 -2.10 9.51 2.22
CA PHE A 47 -2.52 10.81 1.71
C PHE A 47 -3.38 11.50 2.75
N THR A 48 -3.22 12.80 2.91
CA THR A 48 -3.94 13.59 3.91
C THR A 48 -4.58 14.81 3.27
N LEU A 49 -5.52 15.47 3.95
CA LEU A 49 -6.09 16.72 3.46
C LEU A 49 -5.03 17.82 3.26
N THR A 50 -4.04 17.87 4.16
CA THR A 50 -2.89 18.77 4.02
C THR A 50 -2.08 18.44 2.78
N ASP A 51 -1.88 17.15 2.49
CA ASP A 51 -1.16 16.72 1.30
C ASP A 51 -1.90 17.08 0.02
N GLN A 52 -3.23 16.91 0.03
CA GLN A 52 -4.08 17.29 -1.08
C GLN A 52 -3.95 18.78 -1.42
N GLN A 53 -4.09 19.66 -0.42
CA GLN A 53 -3.94 21.10 -0.61
C GLN A 53 -2.56 21.46 -1.16
N ARG A 54 -1.51 20.81 -0.65
CA ARG A 54 -0.14 21.05 -1.10
C ARG A 54 0.07 20.60 -2.55
N VAL A 55 -0.45 19.45 -2.94
CA VAL A 55 -0.40 18.94 -4.33
C VAL A 55 -1.12 19.88 -5.28
N GLU A 56 -2.33 20.33 -4.92
CA GLU A 56 -3.11 21.28 -5.72
C GLU A 56 -2.37 22.60 -5.93
N GLN A 57 -1.69 23.12 -4.90
CA GLN A 57 -0.90 24.34 -5.00
C GLN A 57 0.36 24.15 -5.86
N LEU A 58 1.07 23.02 -5.70
CA LEU A 58 2.28 22.73 -6.47
C LEU A 58 1.98 22.49 -7.95
N ALA A 59 0.86 21.81 -8.26
CA ALA A 59 0.45 21.52 -9.63
C ALA A 59 0.18 22.78 -10.47
N ARG A 60 -0.04 23.95 -9.86
CA ARG A 60 -0.20 25.23 -10.57
C ARG A 60 1.12 25.77 -11.14
N ARG A 61 2.26 25.30 -10.63
CA ARG A 61 3.60 25.81 -10.94
C ARG A 61 4.59 24.73 -11.37
N ASP A 62 4.29 23.46 -11.13
CA ASP A 62 5.08 22.31 -11.57
C ASP A 62 4.35 21.56 -12.71
N GLU A 63 4.90 21.66 -13.92
CA GLU A 63 4.31 21.06 -15.12
C GLU A 63 4.34 19.52 -15.08
N LEU A 64 5.38 18.92 -14.50
CA LEU A 64 5.51 17.48 -14.39
C LEU A 64 4.42 16.94 -13.46
N LEU A 65 4.23 17.55 -12.29
CA LEU A 65 3.17 17.19 -11.36
C LEU A 65 1.80 17.34 -12.02
N ALA A 66 1.54 18.48 -12.69
CA ALA A 66 0.28 18.70 -13.40
C ALA A 66 0.03 17.62 -14.48
N ARG A 67 1.07 17.19 -15.21
CA ARG A 67 1.00 16.12 -16.19
C ARG A 67 0.68 14.77 -15.55
N LEU A 68 1.27 14.45 -14.41
CA LEU A 68 1.02 13.21 -13.66
C LEU A 68 -0.42 13.14 -13.16
N ILE A 69 -0.96 14.24 -12.63
CA ILE A 69 -2.38 14.35 -12.24
C ILE A 69 -3.28 14.08 -13.44
N ARG A 70 -3.06 14.79 -14.57
CA ARG A 70 -3.83 14.55 -15.81
C ARG A 70 -3.71 13.12 -16.33
N GLN A 71 -2.56 12.48 -16.16
CA GLN A 71 -2.37 11.09 -16.55
C GLN A 71 -3.14 10.12 -15.63
N ASN A 72 -3.18 10.38 -14.32
CA ASN A 72 -4.00 9.60 -13.40
C ASN A 72 -5.49 9.74 -13.74
N THR A 73 -5.98 10.96 -13.97
CA THR A 73 -7.38 11.20 -14.36
C THR A 73 -7.74 10.46 -15.65
N ARG A 74 -6.88 10.49 -16.68
CA ARG A 74 -7.10 9.72 -17.92
C ARG A 74 -7.11 8.21 -17.70
N ASN A 75 -6.26 7.70 -16.81
CA ASN A 75 -6.27 6.28 -16.46
C ASN A 75 -7.55 5.89 -15.72
N ALA A 76 -8.00 6.71 -14.76
CA ALA A 76 -9.24 6.52 -14.03
C ALA A 76 -10.46 6.55 -14.97
N ASP A 77 -10.49 7.50 -15.91
CA ASP A 77 -11.54 7.62 -16.93
C ASP A 77 -11.66 6.36 -17.80
N ARG A 78 -10.52 5.82 -18.26
CA ARG A 78 -10.50 4.54 -18.98
C ARG A 78 -11.02 3.40 -18.10
N MET A 79 -10.63 3.35 -16.83
CA MET A 79 -11.03 2.30 -15.89
C MET A 79 -12.54 2.26 -15.63
N LEU A 80 -13.26 3.38 -15.74
CA LEU A 80 -14.72 3.41 -15.61
C LEU A 80 -15.43 2.51 -16.63
N ASN A 81 -14.83 2.34 -17.81
CA ASN A 81 -15.38 1.53 -18.91
C ASN A 81 -14.78 0.12 -19.01
N GLU A 82 -13.74 -0.17 -18.22
CA GLU A 82 -13.14 -1.50 -18.14
C GLU A 82 -14.00 -2.45 -17.29
N ARG A 83 -13.78 -3.76 -17.43
CA ARG A 83 -14.47 -4.76 -16.60
C ARG A 83 -14.11 -4.55 -15.13
N PRO A 84 -15.10 -4.55 -14.21
CA PRO A 84 -14.83 -4.47 -12.78
C PRO A 84 -14.13 -5.75 -12.29
N VAL A 85 -13.64 -5.70 -11.05
CA VAL A 85 -13.10 -6.88 -10.35
C VAL A 85 -14.13 -8.03 -10.30
N ARG A 86 -13.63 -9.27 -10.27
CA ARG A 86 -14.45 -10.49 -10.23
C ARG A 86 -13.85 -11.52 -9.30
N TYR A 87 -14.68 -12.40 -8.75
CA TYR A 87 -14.18 -13.55 -8.02
C TYR A 87 -13.69 -14.61 -9.02
N GLU A 88 -12.41 -14.55 -9.39
CA GLU A 88 -11.82 -15.45 -10.39
C GLU A 88 -10.47 -15.99 -9.89
N ILE A 89 -10.36 -17.31 -9.85
CA ILE A 89 -9.15 -18.05 -9.47
C ILE A 89 -8.75 -18.94 -10.67
N PRO A 90 -8.21 -18.34 -11.74
CA PRO A 90 -8.03 -19.04 -13.02
C PRO A 90 -7.01 -20.19 -12.95
N ASP A 91 -6.03 -20.12 -12.04
CA ASP A 91 -5.03 -21.17 -11.82
C ASP A 91 -5.41 -22.16 -10.70
N GLY A 92 -6.66 -22.06 -10.18
CA GLY A 92 -7.15 -22.83 -9.05
C GLY A 92 -6.47 -22.52 -7.71
N LYS A 93 -5.58 -21.52 -7.65
CA LYS A 93 -4.78 -21.19 -6.46
C LYS A 93 -4.91 -19.74 -6.00
N ARG A 94 -4.98 -18.78 -6.92
CA ARG A 94 -4.78 -17.35 -6.64
C ARG A 94 -5.91 -16.47 -7.18
N LEU A 95 -6.51 -15.69 -6.30
CA LEU A 95 -7.33 -14.50 -6.56
C LEU A 95 -6.44 -13.24 -6.77
N LEU A 96 -5.11 -13.38 -6.64
CA LEU A 96 -4.14 -12.28 -6.63
C LEU A 96 -4.29 -11.27 -7.78
N GLY A 97 -4.57 -11.76 -9.00
CA GLY A 97 -4.77 -10.89 -10.16
C GLY A 97 -5.96 -9.93 -10.00
N GLN A 98 -7.03 -10.39 -9.34
CA GLN A 98 -8.23 -9.59 -9.05
C GLN A 98 -7.98 -8.64 -7.88
N SER A 99 -7.21 -9.07 -6.88
CA SER A 99 -6.81 -8.23 -5.74
C SER A 99 -5.97 -7.04 -6.20
N ARG A 100 -4.96 -7.29 -7.06
CA ARG A 100 -4.13 -6.24 -7.68
C ARG A 100 -4.91 -5.31 -8.59
N ARG A 101 -5.86 -5.86 -9.35
CA ARG A 101 -6.78 -5.05 -10.17
C ARG A 101 -7.61 -4.12 -9.27
N CYS A 102 -8.10 -4.62 -8.14
CA CYS A 102 -8.86 -3.81 -7.17
C CYS A 102 -8.01 -2.64 -6.66
N ILE A 103 -6.77 -2.90 -6.20
CA ILE A 103 -5.84 -1.84 -5.76
C ILE A 103 -5.68 -0.76 -6.85
N GLN A 104 -5.34 -1.17 -8.08
CA GLN A 104 -5.09 -0.24 -9.18
C GLN A 104 -6.31 0.63 -9.48
N ARG A 105 -7.48 0.01 -9.56
CA ARG A 105 -8.75 0.67 -9.91
C ARG A 105 -9.20 1.61 -8.81
N VAL A 106 -9.29 1.12 -7.58
CA VAL A 106 -9.76 1.89 -6.42
C VAL A 106 -8.81 3.06 -6.16
N ALA A 107 -7.50 2.84 -6.10
CA ALA A 107 -6.57 3.91 -5.79
C ALA A 107 -6.50 4.99 -6.90
N ALA A 108 -6.49 4.59 -8.17
CA ALA A 108 -6.45 5.55 -9.27
C ALA A 108 -7.73 6.40 -9.36
N MET A 109 -8.90 5.76 -9.25
CA MET A 109 -10.18 6.45 -9.29
C MET A 109 -10.42 7.29 -8.03
N ALA A 110 -10.07 6.79 -6.84
CA ALA A 110 -10.17 7.59 -5.62
C ALA A 110 -9.26 8.81 -5.66
N MET A 111 -8.00 8.67 -6.10
CA MET A 111 -7.11 9.82 -6.29
C MET A 111 -7.65 10.82 -7.33
N ALA A 112 -8.23 10.32 -8.43
CA ALA A 112 -8.84 11.19 -9.43
C ALA A 112 -10.00 12.00 -8.83
N TYR A 113 -10.88 11.36 -8.06
CA TYR A 113 -11.93 12.05 -7.33
C TYR A 113 -11.36 13.13 -6.39
N ARG A 114 -10.33 12.80 -5.59
CA ARG A 114 -9.75 13.75 -4.62
C ARG A 114 -9.17 14.99 -5.30
N LEU A 115 -8.53 14.84 -6.46
CA LEU A 115 -7.85 15.94 -7.14
C LEU A 115 -8.72 16.71 -8.14
N THR A 116 -9.85 16.14 -8.59
CA THR A 116 -10.74 16.82 -9.55
C THR A 116 -12.12 17.16 -8.99
N GLY A 117 -12.55 16.51 -7.90
CA GLY A 117 -13.90 16.61 -7.35
C GLY A 117 -14.97 15.87 -8.15
N GLU A 118 -14.62 15.20 -9.25
CA GLU A 118 -15.60 14.52 -10.12
C GLU A 118 -16.14 13.23 -9.47
N ARG A 119 -17.40 13.28 -8.99
CA ARG A 119 -18.05 12.17 -8.27
C ARG A 119 -18.09 10.84 -9.03
N ARG A 120 -18.10 10.86 -10.37
CA ARG A 120 -18.07 9.64 -11.20
C ARG A 120 -16.88 8.73 -10.90
N PHE A 121 -15.74 9.28 -10.51
CA PHE A 121 -14.58 8.48 -10.13
C PHE A 121 -14.78 7.80 -8.77
N ALA A 122 -15.34 8.51 -7.78
CA ALA A 122 -15.69 7.92 -6.49
C ALA A 122 -16.71 6.79 -6.65
N GLU A 123 -17.73 7.00 -7.48
CA GLU A 123 -18.75 5.99 -7.79
C GLU A 123 -18.14 4.75 -8.48
N GLY A 124 -17.21 4.95 -9.41
CA GLY A 124 -16.47 3.86 -10.04
C GLY A 124 -15.63 3.03 -9.07
N ALA A 125 -14.89 3.69 -8.17
CA ALA A 125 -14.14 3.03 -7.11
C ALA A 125 -15.06 2.27 -6.15
N LEU A 126 -16.13 2.90 -5.70
CA LEU A 126 -17.13 2.29 -4.81
C LEU A 126 -17.73 1.04 -5.44
N LYS A 127 -18.05 1.05 -6.74
CA LYS A 127 -18.57 -0.13 -7.45
C LYS A 127 -17.62 -1.32 -7.36
N ASP A 128 -16.32 -1.12 -7.59
CA ASP A 128 -15.33 -2.19 -7.46
C ASP A 128 -15.20 -2.67 -6.00
N MET A 129 -15.25 -1.75 -5.02
CA MET A 129 -15.21 -2.09 -3.59
C MET A 129 -16.43 -2.90 -3.15
N GLN A 130 -17.64 -2.53 -3.59
CA GLN A 130 -18.88 -3.26 -3.29
C GLN A 130 -18.85 -4.67 -3.88
N ILE A 131 -18.35 -4.82 -5.11
CA ILE A 131 -18.20 -6.14 -5.72
C ILE A 131 -17.22 -7.00 -4.93
N ALA A 132 -16.07 -6.46 -4.55
CA ALA A 132 -15.07 -7.17 -3.74
C ALA A 132 -15.58 -7.49 -2.32
N ALA A 133 -16.38 -6.62 -1.73
CA ALA A 133 -17.06 -6.86 -0.45
C ALA A 133 -18.09 -8.01 -0.54
N GLY A 134 -18.70 -8.21 -1.71
CA GLY A 134 -19.63 -9.31 -1.98
C GLY A 134 -18.96 -10.64 -2.38
N PHE A 135 -17.63 -10.72 -2.39
CA PHE A 135 -16.94 -11.98 -2.63
C PHE A 135 -17.15 -12.96 -1.47
N LYS A 136 -17.21 -14.26 -1.79
CA LYS A 136 -17.39 -15.30 -0.76
C LYS A 136 -16.28 -15.33 0.30
N ASP A 137 -15.07 -14.96 -0.11
CA ASP A 137 -13.87 -14.77 0.70
C ASP A 137 -12.83 -13.96 -0.09
N TRP A 138 -11.72 -13.56 0.52
CA TRP A 138 -10.55 -13.01 -0.18
C TRP A 138 -9.41 -14.02 -0.28
N ASN A 139 -9.76 -15.30 -0.42
CA ASN A 139 -8.88 -16.46 -0.50
C ASN A 139 -7.81 -16.53 0.61
N PRO A 140 -8.20 -16.70 1.90
CA PRO A 140 -7.25 -16.77 3.01
C PRO A 140 -6.28 -17.95 2.90
N ARG A 141 -6.53 -18.94 2.04
CA ARG A 141 -5.58 -20.02 1.71
C ARG A 141 -4.35 -19.49 0.98
N HIS A 142 -4.44 -18.46 0.14
CA HIS A 142 -3.29 -17.78 -0.44
C HIS A 142 -3.26 -16.34 0.08
N PHE A 143 -2.69 -16.15 1.26
CA PHE A 143 -2.92 -14.94 2.07
C PHE A 143 -2.45 -13.62 1.43
N LEU A 144 -1.57 -13.66 0.42
CA LEU A 144 -1.29 -12.47 -0.41
C LEU A 144 -2.57 -11.90 -1.01
N ASP A 145 -3.50 -12.76 -1.46
CA ASP A 145 -4.77 -12.34 -2.04
C ASP A 145 -5.59 -11.54 -1.02
N THR A 146 -5.68 -12.07 0.21
CA THR A 146 -6.39 -11.43 1.32
C THR A 146 -5.76 -10.09 1.69
N ALA A 147 -4.43 -10.04 1.81
CA ALA A 147 -3.72 -8.82 2.18
C ALA A 147 -3.80 -7.74 1.10
N GLU A 148 -3.64 -8.10 -0.18
CA GLU A 148 -3.75 -7.18 -1.31
C GLU A 148 -5.19 -6.66 -1.44
N MET A 149 -6.22 -7.51 -1.26
CA MET A 149 -7.61 -7.05 -1.31
C MET A 149 -7.96 -6.15 -0.12
N THR A 150 -7.47 -6.48 1.08
CA THR A 150 -7.62 -5.62 2.27
C THR A 150 -7.01 -4.25 2.02
N THR A 151 -5.83 -4.20 1.39
CA THR A 151 -5.15 -2.95 1.00
C THR A 151 -6.02 -2.10 0.08
N ALA A 152 -6.66 -2.71 -0.92
CA ALA A 152 -7.52 -1.99 -1.86
C ALA A 152 -8.71 -1.33 -1.15
N LEU A 153 -9.43 -2.09 -0.33
CA LEU A 153 -10.61 -1.57 0.36
C LEU A 153 -10.24 -0.58 1.47
N ALA A 154 -9.11 -0.77 2.16
CA ALA A 154 -8.61 0.19 3.15
C ALA A 154 -8.34 1.57 2.52
N ILE A 155 -7.64 1.61 1.38
CA ILE A 155 -7.38 2.86 0.64
C ILE A 155 -8.69 3.49 0.19
N GLY A 156 -9.60 2.70 -0.40
CA GLY A 156 -10.89 3.23 -0.86
C GLY A 156 -11.77 3.75 0.27
N TYR A 157 -11.82 3.04 1.40
CA TYR A 157 -12.58 3.45 2.59
C TYR A 157 -12.09 4.79 3.11
N ASP A 158 -10.78 4.91 3.31
CA ASP A 158 -10.14 6.11 3.84
C ASP A 158 -10.22 7.30 2.88
N TRP A 159 -9.96 7.09 1.59
CA TRP A 159 -9.90 8.18 0.62
C TRP A 159 -11.28 8.69 0.19
N LEU A 160 -12.32 7.86 0.27
CA LEU A 160 -13.67 8.22 -0.15
C LEU A 160 -14.62 8.44 1.03
N PHE A 161 -14.10 8.40 2.27
CA PHE A 161 -14.89 8.44 3.50
C PHE A 161 -15.97 9.53 3.52
N ASP A 162 -15.65 10.72 2.99
CA ASP A 162 -16.49 11.91 2.93
C ASP A 162 -17.67 11.80 1.95
N VAL A 163 -17.58 10.93 0.94
CA VAL A 163 -18.64 10.71 -0.06
C VAL A 163 -19.40 9.41 0.10
N LEU A 164 -18.88 8.47 0.90
CA LEU A 164 -19.60 7.24 1.23
C LEU A 164 -20.82 7.54 2.10
N THR A 165 -21.94 6.88 1.81
CA THR A 165 -23.08 6.88 2.74
C THR A 165 -22.77 6.03 3.98
N ALA A 166 -23.58 6.14 5.04
CA ALA A 166 -23.41 5.32 6.24
C ALA A 166 -23.50 3.82 5.93
N GLU A 167 -24.42 3.43 5.05
CA GLU A 167 -24.61 2.03 4.63
C GLU A 167 -23.44 1.53 3.80
N GLN A 168 -22.87 2.38 2.94
CA GLN A 168 -21.70 2.05 2.15
C GLN A 168 -20.46 1.91 3.04
N ARG A 169 -20.27 2.82 4.01
CA ARG A 169 -19.20 2.68 5.01
C ARG A 169 -19.33 1.37 5.78
N GLU A 170 -20.52 1.09 6.29
CA GLU A 170 -20.81 -0.15 7.03
C GLU A 170 -20.48 -1.40 6.21
N LEU A 171 -20.92 -1.46 4.95
CA LEU A 171 -20.65 -2.58 4.06
C LEU A 171 -19.15 -2.84 3.88
N ILE A 172 -18.39 -1.78 3.58
CA ILE A 172 -16.95 -1.88 3.32
C ILE A 172 -16.17 -2.19 4.60
N ARG A 173 -16.52 -1.52 5.70
CA ARG A 173 -15.96 -1.77 7.05
C ARG A 173 -16.12 -3.23 7.44
N LYS A 174 -17.34 -3.76 7.32
CA LYS A 174 -17.64 -5.16 7.63
C LYS A 174 -16.88 -6.14 6.74
N ALA A 175 -16.72 -5.83 5.45
CA ALA A 175 -15.91 -6.64 4.54
C ALA A 175 -14.42 -6.66 4.93
N ILE A 176 -13.83 -5.50 5.26
CA ILE A 176 -12.45 -5.41 5.76
C ILE A 176 -12.27 -6.26 7.02
N ILE A 177 -13.22 -6.20 7.95
CA ILE A 177 -13.20 -6.97 9.20
C ILE A 177 -13.31 -8.47 8.91
N ASP A 178 -14.37 -8.90 8.22
CA ASP A 178 -14.74 -10.31 8.10
C ASP A 178 -13.89 -11.08 7.08
N LEU A 179 -13.50 -10.43 5.99
CA LEU A 179 -12.76 -11.06 4.88
C LEU A 179 -11.26 -10.79 4.94
N GLY A 180 -10.81 -9.77 5.69
CA GLY A 180 -9.42 -9.37 5.84
C GLY A 180 -8.86 -9.59 7.25
N LEU A 181 -9.25 -8.74 8.20
CA LEU A 181 -8.62 -8.63 9.52
C LEU A 181 -8.87 -9.87 10.41
N ASN A 182 -10.10 -10.38 10.45
CA ASN A 182 -10.43 -11.58 11.22
C ASN A 182 -9.68 -12.82 10.69
N PRO A 183 -9.60 -13.08 9.37
CA PRO A 183 -8.69 -14.08 8.80
C PRO A 183 -7.23 -13.84 9.16
N GLY A 184 -6.76 -12.59 9.14
CA GLY A 184 -5.41 -12.23 9.57
C GLY A 184 -5.11 -12.60 11.01
N LEU A 185 -6.00 -12.27 11.94
CA LEU A 185 -5.86 -12.65 13.36
C LEU A 185 -5.84 -14.17 13.56
N LYS A 186 -6.65 -14.93 12.82
CA LYS A 186 -6.59 -16.40 12.83
C LYS A 186 -5.23 -16.90 12.37
N VAL A 187 -4.65 -16.28 11.35
CA VAL A 187 -3.33 -16.63 10.82
C VAL A 187 -2.20 -16.30 11.82
N TYR A 188 -2.27 -15.15 12.49
CA TYR A 188 -1.32 -14.79 13.54
C TYR A 188 -1.39 -15.76 14.72
N ALA A 189 -2.60 -16.08 15.19
CA ALA A 189 -2.82 -17.03 16.29
C ALA A 189 -2.35 -18.45 15.93
N GLY A 190 -2.61 -18.90 14.70
CA GLY A 190 -2.19 -20.21 14.20
C GLY A 190 -0.71 -20.30 13.82
N GLY A 191 0.04 -19.19 13.83
CA GLY A 191 1.48 -19.20 13.56
C GLY A 191 1.86 -19.70 12.17
N ARG A 192 1.09 -19.31 11.14
CA ARG A 192 1.37 -19.72 9.74
C ARG A 192 2.75 -19.27 9.29
N TRP A 193 3.39 -20.05 8.41
CA TRP A 193 4.79 -19.88 8.01
C TRP A 193 5.19 -18.43 7.67
N TRP A 194 4.35 -17.67 6.96
CA TRP A 194 4.71 -16.32 6.51
C TRP A 194 4.86 -15.31 7.65
N THR A 195 4.23 -15.53 8.80
CA THR A 195 4.34 -14.62 9.96
C THR A 195 5.73 -14.59 10.58
N ARG A 196 6.58 -15.56 10.18
CA ARG A 196 7.99 -15.67 10.61
C ARG A 196 8.96 -15.74 9.42
N ALA A 197 8.47 -15.54 8.19
CA ALA A 197 9.30 -15.69 7.01
C ALA A 197 10.15 -14.44 6.73
N ALA A 198 11.41 -14.66 6.38
CA ALA A 198 12.31 -13.62 5.89
C ALA A 198 12.18 -13.48 4.36
N ASN A 199 11.00 -13.04 3.90
CA ASN A 199 10.72 -12.83 2.48
C ASN A 199 9.56 -11.83 2.24
N ASN A 200 9.24 -11.58 0.97
CA ASN A 200 8.20 -10.64 0.57
C ASN A 200 6.81 -10.96 1.14
N TRP A 201 6.47 -12.22 1.39
CA TRP A 201 5.15 -12.58 1.93
C TRP A 201 4.91 -11.93 3.29
N ASN A 202 5.93 -11.90 4.14
CA ASN A 202 5.81 -11.26 5.44
C ASN A 202 5.54 -9.75 5.29
N GLN A 203 6.28 -9.05 4.44
CA GLN A 203 6.11 -7.62 4.20
C GLN A 203 4.72 -7.30 3.63
N VAL A 204 4.28 -8.04 2.61
CA VAL A 204 3.00 -7.80 1.93
C VAL A 204 1.82 -8.10 2.85
N CYS A 205 1.84 -9.26 3.52
CA CYS A 205 0.75 -9.68 4.37
C CYS A 205 0.59 -8.77 5.59
N ASN A 206 1.68 -8.43 6.28
CA ASN A 206 1.60 -7.50 7.41
C ASN A 206 1.18 -6.10 6.95
N GLY A 207 1.70 -5.60 5.82
CA GLY A 207 1.31 -4.29 5.29
C GLY A 207 -0.19 -4.20 5.01
N GLY A 208 -0.77 -5.19 4.34
CA GLY A 208 -2.21 -5.21 4.08
C GLY A 208 -3.07 -5.24 5.35
N MET A 209 -2.64 -5.99 6.38
CA MET A 209 -3.33 -6.02 7.67
C MET A 209 -3.22 -4.68 8.42
N ILE A 210 -2.05 -4.04 8.36
CA ILE A 210 -1.81 -2.72 8.99
C ILE A 210 -2.68 -1.65 8.33
N LEU A 211 -2.73 -1.58 7.00
CA LEU A 211 -3.58 -0.60 6.32
C LEU A 211 -5.06 -0.83 6.64
N GLY A 212 -5.54 -2.08 6.62
CA GLY A 212 -6.92 -2.38 7.01
C GLY A 212 -7.26 -2.01 8.45
N ALA A 213 -6.34 -2.24 9.39
CA ALA A 213 -6.52 -1.86 10.78
C ALA A 213 -6.54 -0.35 10.98
N LEU A 214 -5.62 0.39 10.36
CA LEU A 214 -5.56 1.85 10.45
C LEU A 214 -6.75 2.54 9.78
N ALA A 215 -7.31 1.97 8.71
CA ALA A 215 -8.50 2.51 8.04
C ALA A 215 -9.75 2.55 8.93
N LEU A 216 -9.81 1.66 9.93
CA LEU A 216 -10.99 1.47 10.78
C LEU A 216 -10.70 1.82 12.25
N ALA A 217 -9.55 2.44 12.53
CA ALA A 217 -9.00 2.50 13.89
C ALA A 217 -9.84 3.35 14.86
N GLU A 218 -10.60 4.32 14.36
CA GLU A 218 -11.52 5.14 15.15
C GLU A 218 -12.87 4.45 15.42
N GLU A 219 -13.34 3.61 14.50
CA GLU A 219 -14.61 2.88 14.66
C GLU A 219 -14.43 1.52 15.34
N GLU A 220 -13.27 0.88 15.17
CA GLU A 220 -12.94 -0.46 15.66
C GLU A 220 -11.57 -0.50 16.39
N PRO A 221 -11.36 0.34 17.42
CA PRO A 221 -10.05 0.55 18.02
C PRO A 221 -9.46 -0.72 18.64
N GLU A 222 -10.27 -1.56 19.30
CA GLU A 222 -9.77 -2.81 19.91
C GLU A 222 -9.31 -3.83 18.87
N LEU A 223 -10.05 -3.96 17.77
CA LEU A 223 -9.67 -4.82 16.67
C LEU A 223 -8.38 -4.32 16.02
N ALA A 224 -8.31 -3.01 15.74
CA ALA A 224 -7.14 -2.37 15.15
C ALA A 224 -5.89 -2.55 16.03
N ARG A 225 -5.98 -2.35 17.35
CA ARG A 225 -4.87 -2.61 18.30
C ARG A 225 -4.38 -4.05 18.23
N ARG A 226 -5.31 -5.02 18.24
CA ARG A 226 -4.95 -6.45 18.17
C ARG A 226 -4.21 -6.78 16.89
N VAL A 227 -4.69 -6.29 15.75
CA VAL A 227 -4.06 -6.51 14.45
C VAL A 227 -2.69 -5.85 14.38
N ILE A 228 -2.59 -4.56 14.73
CA ILE A 228 -1.32 -3.81 14.66
C ILE A 228 -0.27 -4.44 15.57
N ARG A 229 -0.61 -4.82 16.81
CA ARG A 229 0.34 -5.52 17.70
C ARG A 229 0.82 -6.85 17.11
N ALA A 230 -0.08 -7.63 16.53
CA ALA A 230 0.28 -8.90 15.89
C ALA A 230 1.19 -8.68 14.67
N ALA A 231 0.88 -7.68 13.84
CA ALA A 231 1.67 -7.32 12.67
C ALA A 231 3.05 -6.77 13.04
N LEU A 232 3.16 -5.89 14.06
CA LEU A 232 4.42 -5.35 14.56
C LEU A 232 5.34 -6.43 15.16
N LYS A 233 4.77 -7.49 15.74
CA LYS A 233 5.55 -8.67 16.18
C LYS A 233 6.07 -9.49 14.99
N SER A 234 5.36 -9.50 13.88
CA SER A 234 5.59 -10.36 12.71
C SER A 234 6.50 -9.70 11.65
N ILE A 235 6.33 -8.41 11.40
CA ILE A 235 7.02 -7.68 10.32
C ILE A 235 8.56 -7.68 10.42
N PRO A 236 9.20 -7.70 11.61
CA PRO A 236 10.67 -7.69 11.68
C PRO A 236 11.32 -8.91 11.01
N ALA A 237 10.62 -10.06 10.93
CA ALA A 237 11.13 -11.23 10.23
C ALA A 237 11.33 -10.96 8.73
N GLY A 238 10.33 -10.35 8.07
CA GLY A 238 10.40 -9.99 6.66
C GLY A 238 11.38 -8.88 6.36
N LEU A 239 11.53 -7.92 7.27
CA LEU A 239 12.45 -6.79 7.15
C LEU A 239 13.93 -7.21 7.31
N GLY A 240 14.19 -8.37 7.92
CA GLY A 240 15.54 -8.90 8.09
C GLY A 240 16.30 -9.13 6.77
N VAL A 241 15.58 -9.27 5.66
CA VAL A 241 16.18 -9.54 4.32
C VAL A 241 17.07 -8.40 3.81
N TYR A 242 16.87 -7.18 4.29
CA TYR A 242 17.68 -6.02 3.86
C TYR A 242 19.08 -6.02 4.48
N LYS A 243 19.32 -6.78 5.55
CA LYS A 243 20.57 -6.70 6.30
C LYS A 243 21.74 -7.34 5.55
N PRO A 244 22.96 -6.79 5.70
CA PRO A 244 23.29 -5.42 6.13
C PRO A 244 23.35 -4.41 4.97
N SER A 245 23.35 -4.90 3.72
CA SER A 245 23.74 -4.13 2.54
C SER A 245 22.58 -3.47 1.79
N GLY A 246 21.34 -3.83 2.12
CA GLY A 246 20.15 -3.47 1.35
C GLY A 246 19.88 -4.37 0.15
N ALA A 247 20.71 -5.39 -0.09
CA ALA A 247 20.45 -6.37 -1.14
C ALA A 247 19.20 -7.20 -0.83
N TYR A 248 18.51 -7.68 -1.86
CA TYR A 248 17.27 -8.43 -1.71
C TYR A 248 17.45 -9.89 -2.18
N PRO A 249 17.45 -10.88 -1.28
CA PRO A 249 17.78 -12.27 -1.64
C PRO A 249 16.87 -12.88 -2.72
N GLU A 250 15.60 -12.45 -2.81
CA GLU A 250 14.64 -12.96 -3.80
C GLU A 250 14.75 -12.28 -5.18
N GLY A 251 15.72 -11.39 -5.37
CA GLY A 251 15.94 -10.70 -6.65
C GLY A 251 15.16 -9.40 -6.82
N PRO A 252 15.46 -8.64 -7.90
CA PRO A 252 14.90 -7.30 -8.10
C PRO A 252 13.39 -7.27 -8.30
N GLY A 253 12.80 -8.35 -8.84
CA GLY A 253 11.34 -8.48 -8.99
C GLY A 253 10.62 -8.54 -7.64
N TYR A 254 11.12 -9.34 -6.70
CA TYR A 254 10.55 -9.41 -5.36
C TYR A 254 10.99 -8.27 -4.45
N TRP A 255 12.14 -7.64 -4.72
CA TRP A 255 12.47 -6.35 -4.12
C TRP A 255 11.36 -5.33 -4.42
N GLN A 256 10.92 -5.23 -5.68
CA GLN A 256 9.85 -4.31 -6.05
C GLN A 256 8.58 -4.61 -5.26
N TYR A 257 8.22 -5.89 -5.13
CA TYR A 257 6.98 -6.29 -4.49
C TYR A 257 7.01 -6.09 -2.97
N GLY A 258 7.98 -6.67 -2.27
CA GLY A 258 8.13 -6.55 -0.82
C GLY A 258 8.39 -5.11 -0.39
N THR A 259 9.34 -4.43 -1.04
CA THR A 259 9.71 -3.06 -0.68
C THR A 259 8.60 -2.06 -0.94
N SER A 260 7.72 -2.29 -1.93
CA SER A 260 6.51 -1.47 -2.08
C SER A 260 5.59 -1.57 -0.87
N TYR A 261 5.40 -2.75 -0.30
CA TYR A 261 4.58 -2.90 0.92
C TYR A 261 5.27 -2.40 2.18
N THR A 262 6.60 -2.53 2.28
CA THR A 262 7.38 -1.87 3.34
C THR A 262 7.21 -0.35 3.26
N ALA A 263 7.29 0.23 2.06
CA ALA A 263 7.05 1.65 1.83
C ALA A 263 5.61 2.06 2.21
N LEU A 264 4.60 1.33 1.74
CA LEU A 264 3.20 1.59 2.13
C LEU A 264 3.00 1.53 3.65
N THR A 265 3.63 0.58 4.33
CA THR A 265 3.54 0.43 5.79
C THR A 265 4.14 1.62 6.51
N ILE A 266 5.36 2.04 6.13
CA ILE A 266 6.02 3.22 6.69
C ILE A 266 5.16 4.47 6.47
N SER A 267 4.69 4.67 5.24
CA SER A 267 3.87 5.83 4.89
C SER A 267 2.56 5.84 5.70
N ALA A 268 1.83 4.74 5.73
CA ALA A 268 0.55 4.63 6.45
C ALA A 268 0.71 4.91 7.95
N PHE A 269 1.74 4.37 8.60
CA PHE A 269 1.99 4.70 10.01
C PHE A 269 2.37 6.16 10.21
N ARG A 270 3.25 6.74 9.38
CA ARG A 270 3.64 8.16 9.54
C ARG A 270 2.48 9.11 9.30
N THR A 271 1.64 8.83 8.31
CA THR A 271 0.48 9.69 8.00
C THR A 271 -0.62 9.53 9.03
N ALA A 272 -0.86 8.32 9.55
CA ALA A 272 -1.92 8.06 10.53
C ALA A 272 -1.54 8.33 11.99
N LEU A 273 -0.26 8.12 12.37
CA LEU A 273 0.23 8.13 13.76
C LEU A 273 1.41 9.08 14.00
N GLY A 274 2.05 9.62 12.94
CA GLY A 274 3.22 10.50 13.06
C GLY A 274 4.56 9.79 13.29
N HIS A 275 4.57 8.46 13.43
CA HIS A 275 5.78 7.63 13.56
C HIS A 275 5.62 6.33 12.77
N ASP A 276 6.68 5.53 12.61
CA ASP A 276 6.65 4.26 11.85
C ASP A 276 7.11 3.04 12.67
N PHE A 277 7.08 3.14 13.99
CA PHE A 277 7.54 2.10 14.92
C PHE A 277 8.98 1.64 14.62
N GLU A 278 9.81 2.58 14.16
CA GLU A 278 11.20 2.36 13.80
C GLU A 278 11.42 1.38 12.63
N ILE A 279 10.37 1.08 11.85
CA ILE A 279 10.49 0.25 10.63
C ILE A 279 11.50 0.87 9.67
N SER A 280 11.52 2.19 9.52
CA SER A 280 12.51 2.89 8.69
C SER A 280 13.95 2.73 9.19
N LYS A 281 14.15 2.43 10.48
CA LYS A 281 15.49 2.18 11.07
C LYS A 281 15.98 0.74 10.84
N THR A 282 15.24 -0.08 10.10
CA THR A 282 15.69 -1.43 9.74
C THR A 282 17.06 -1.38 9.06
N PRO A 283 18.09 -2.05 9.60
CA PRO A 283 19.44 -2.00 9.02
C PRO A 283 19.46 -2.48 7.56
N GLY A 284 20.05 -1.67 6.68
CA GLY A 284 20.14 -1.94 5.24
C GLY A 284 18.96 -1.41 4.42
N LEU A 285 17.83 -1.05 5.04
CA LEU A 285 16.68 -0.48 4.32
C LEU A 285 17.04 0.87 3.68
N ASP A 286 17.86 1.69 4.34
CA ASP A 286 18.38 2.97 3.84
C ASP A 286 19.23 2.82 2.56
N LYS A 287 19.80 1.64 2.34
CA LYS A 287 20.65 1.29 1.18
C LYS A 287 19.89 0.53 0.10
N THR A 288 18.68 0.06 0.37
CA THR A 288 17.94 -0.85 -0.52
C THR A 288 17.63 -0.24 -1.89
N GLY A 289 17.48 1.09 -1.97
CA GLY A 289 17.32 1.78 -3.25
C GLY A 289 18.54 1.65 -4.16
N LEU A 290 19.76 1.61 -3.59
CA LEU A 290 20.98 1.36 -4.36
C LEU A 290 20.99 -0.05 -4.94
N PHE A 291 20.50 -1.06 -4.21
CA PHE A 291 20.39 -2.41 -4.75
C PHE A 291 19.56 -2.41 -6.03
N ARG A 292 18.37 -1.79 -6.04
CA ARG A 292 17.56 -1.70 -7.25
C ARG A 292 18.32 -1.02 -8.39
N ILE A 293 18.91 0.16 -8.14
CA ILE A 293 19.64 0.92 -9.16
C ILE A 293 20.75 0.06 -9.79
N HIS A 294 21.55 -0.62 -8.97
CA HIS A 294 22.69 -1.43 -9.45
C HIS A 294 22.27 -2.75 -10.11
N THR A 295 21.02 -3.19 -9.92
CA THR A 295 20.44 -4.32 -10.66
C THR A 295 19.81 -3.92 -12.00
N ILE A 296 19.86 -2.65 -12.40
CA ILE A 296 19.34 -2.18 -13.69
C ILE A 296 20.51 -1.81 -14.59
N GLY A 297 20.64 -2.49 -15.73
CA GLY A 297 21.65 -2.20 -16.73
C GLY A 297 21.33 -0.94 -17.56
N PRO A 298 22.26 -0.47 -18.41
CA PRO A 298 22.08 0.72 -19.24
C PRO A 298 20.92 0.62 -20.25
N THR A 299 20.44 -0.59 -20.53
CA THR A 299 19.25 -0.84 -21.36
C THR A 299 17.93 -0.62 -20.62
N GLY A 300 17.97 -0.32 -19.32
CA GLY A 300 16.79 -0.27 -18.47
C GLY A 300 16.22 -1.65 -18.10
N LEU A 301 16.92 -2.73 -18.46
CA LEU A 301 16.55 -4.10 -18.08
C LEU A 301 17.21 -4.51 -16.78
N TYR A 302 16.57 -5.41 -16.03
CA TYR A 302 17.19 -5.98 -14.85
C TYR A 302 18.35 -6.91 -15.24
N PHE A 303 19.49 -6.76 -14.56
CA PHE A 303 20.44 -7.84 -14.33
C PHE A 303 19.84 -8.76 -13.26
N ASN A 304 18.88 -9.57 -13.68
CA ASN A 304 18.00 -10.31 -12.78
C ASN A 304 18.62 -11.64 -12.30
N TYR A 305 18.07 -12.14 -11.20
CA TYR A 305 18.27 -13.48 -10.67
C TYR A 305 17.00 -13.90 -9.92
N ALA A 306 16.92 -15.19 -9.55
CA ALA A 306 15.71 -15.81 -9.00
C ALA A 306 14.48 -15.62 -9.91
N ASP A 307 13.28 -15.72 -9.35
CA ASP A 307 12.02 -15.52 -10.05
C ASP A 307 11.83 -14.02 -10.36
N CYS A 308 12.37 -13.58 -11.49
CA CYS A 308 12.29 -12.19 -11.90
C CYS A 308 12.20 -12.08 -13.43
N GLY A 309 11.24 -11.30 -13.92
CA GLY A 309 11.20 -10.92 -15.33
C GLY A 309 12.34 -9.97 -15.70
N MET A 310 12.58 -9.81 -17.01
CA MET A 310 13.67 -8.99 -17.53
C MET A 310 13.42 -7.48 -17.42
N ASN A 311 12.15 -7.06 -17.41
CA ASN A 311 11.79 -5.64 -17.49
C ASN A 311 11.80 -4.98 -16.12
N SER A 312 12.67 -3.97 -15.95
CA SER A 312 12.52 -3.02 -14.85
C SER A 312 11.31 -2.11 -15.09
N ARG A 313 10.78 -1.54 -14.01
CA ARG A 313 9.60 -0.67 -14.02
C ARG A 313 9.82 0.46 -13.04
N PRO A 314 9.22 1.65 -13.26
CA PRO A 314 9.17 2.69 -12.26
C PRO A 314 8.70 2.13 -10.92
N ALA A 315 9.43 2.46 -9.85
CA ALA A 315 9.23 1.90 -8.54
C ALA A 315 8.76 2.99 -7.59
N ALA A 316 7.46 3.05 -7.34
CA ALA A 316 6.90 4.09 -6.47
C ALA A 316 7.50 4.09 -5.05
N ALA A 317 7.97 2.93 -4.58
CA ALA A 317 8.75 2.81 -3.34
C ALA A 317 10.00 3.69 -3.33
N MET A 318 10.68 3.88 -4.46
CA MET A 318 11.90 4.71 -4.55
C MET A 318 11.63 6.17 -4.20
N PHE A 319 10.47 6.72 -4.60
CA PHE A 319 10.05 8.07 -4.22
C PHE A 319 9.88 8.18 -2.71
N LEU A 320 9.18 7.24 -2.08
CA LEU A 320 9.04 7.28 -0.62
C LEU A 320 10.39 7.12 0.09
N LEU A 321 11.21 6.17 -0.34
CA LEU A 321 12.53 5.94 0.25
C LEU A 321 13.44 7.17 0.10
N SER A 322 13.31 7.92 -1.01
CA SER A 322 14.04 9.17 -1.21
C SER A 322 13.74 10.19 -0.11
N GLN A 323 12.49 10.25 0.37
CA GLN A 323 12.07 11.17 1.41
C GLN A 323 12.40 10.66 2.80
N VAL A 324 12.14 9.36 3.04
CA VAL A 324 12.38 8.73 4.34
C VAL A 324 13.86 8.78 4.72
N PHE A 325 14.76 8.69 3.74
CA PHE A 325 16.20 8.64 3.96
C PHE A 325 16.98 9.86 3.46
N ASP A 326 16.29 10.90 3.00
CA ASP A 326 16.90 12.10 2.40
C ASP A 326 17.93 11.74 1.30
N ARG A 327 17.49 10.92 0.33
CA ARG A 327 18.30 10.47 -0.81
C ARG A 327 17.64 10.85 -2.13
N PRO A 328 17.86 12.10 -2.61
CA PRO A 328 17.25 12.58 -3.85
C PRO A 328 17.51 11.69 -5.07
N LEU A 329 18.68 11.02 -5.14
CA LEU A 329 19.01 10.05 -6.19
C LEU A 329 17.92 8.98 -6.37
N TYR A 330 17.28 8.54 -5.28
CA TYR A 330 16.25 7.51 -5.38
C TYR A 330 15.02 8.01 -6.15
N ALA A 331 14.66 9.29 -6.06
CA ALA A 331 13.53 9.85 -6.80
C ALA A 331 13.75 9.94 -8.32
N TRP A 332 15.00 9.80 -8.80
CA TRP A 332 15.30 9.76 -10.23
C TRP A 332 15.04 8.40 -10.88
N TRP A 333 14.81 7.34 -10.09
CA TRP A 333 14.80 5.93 -10.51
C TRP A 333 13.50 5.19 -10.15
#